data_AF-A0A3L7NS13-F1
#
_entry.id   AF-A0A3L7NS13-F1
#
_cell.length_a   1.000
_cell.length_b   1.000
_cell.length_c   1.000
_cell.angle_alpha   90.00
_cell.angle_beta   90.00
_cell.angle_gamma   90.00
#
_symmetry.space_group_name_H-M   'P 1'
#
loop_
_entity.id
_entity.type
_entity.pdbx_description
1 polymer ?
#
loop_
_entity_poly.entity_id
_entity_poly.type
_entity_poly.pdbx_seq_one_letter_code
_entity_poly.pdbx_strand_id
1 'polypeptide(L)'
;MVRARAFGLWGRTSGRFESCNRWSTCRSRSTDRPRGRSLDRHAAAPSQHSDQQWTASAGYLPLSTEWSLAHCPCRPLAIVSIIHDCSLVTETNVVNGFVRRPWDLPQSLHTPLEVFRAPRPSRREFLLEMSASALLLAGCQKAPTDQELTAAGAVAIDTSKYPASRSTRFEYGRTESIKRDTEQFANFYEFTSSKEVFRHISGFNPTPWSFEVTGLCKNPRTYDLDQIVSTFPLEERAYRHRCVETWAMCVPWTGFALRDLITAADPLPTAKYVRFETFMRPAEARQQLDSNYPWPYQEGLTLAEATNELAFIATGIYGAPLPKQNGAPVRLVVPWKYGFKSIKSIVKIELTDKQPSTFWNSLNPHEYSFEANVDPAVPHPRWSQQYEWMLGSRENFDTVKYNGYGEWVARLYEPG
;
A
#
# COMPACT_ATOMS: atom_id res chain seq x y z
N MET A 1 51.66 -2.51 -37.80
CA MET A 1 52.70 -3.12 -36.95
C MET A 1 52.00 -4.13 -36.03
N VAL A 2 52.34 -5.42 -36.18
CA VAL A 2 52.09 -6.59 -35.30
C VAL A 2 50.62 -6.87 -34.88
N ARG A 3 49.84 -7.67 -35.64
CA ARG A 3 49.69 -9.16 -35.61
C ARG A 3 49.32 -9.76 -34.24
N ALA A 4 48.07 -10.23 -34.12
CA ALA A 4 47.71 -11.38 -33.29
C ALA A 4 47.03 -12.45 -34.17
N ARG A 5 47.33 -13.71 -33.88
CA ARG A 5 47.28 -14.87 -34.77
C ARG A 5 45.90 -15.55 -34.85
N ALA A 6 45.66 -16.15 -36.02
CA ALA A 6 44.70 -17.21 -36.27
C ALA A 6 45.24 -18.60 -35.84
N PHE A 7 44.34 -19.54 -35.55
CA PHE A 7 44.36 -21.00 -35.76
C PHE A 7 43.07 -21.55 -35.11
N GLY A 8 42.26 -22.45 -35.66
CA GLY A 8 42.26 -23.24 -36.89
C GLY A 8 41.06 -24.20 -36.80
N LEU A 9 40.43 -24.48 -37.94
CA LEU A 9 39.33 -25.44 -38.11
C LEU A 9 39.74 -26.88 -37.79
N TRP A 10 38.74 -27.73 -37.50
CA TRP A 10 38.51 -29.15 -37.87
C TRP A 10 37.24 -29.56 -37.07
N GLY A 11 36.23 -30.31 -37.51
CA GLY A 11 35.90 -31.07 -38.71
C GLY A 11 34.46 -31.60 -38.53
N ARG A 12 33.80 -31.95 -39.63
CA ARG A 12 32.42 -32.45 -39.73
C ARG A 12 32.23 -33.84 -39.10
N THR A 13 31.02 -34.13 -38.60
CA THR A 13 30.18 -35.34 -38.86
C THR A 13 28.85 -35.19 -38.09
N SER A 14 27.72 -34.93 -38.75
CA SER A 14 26.68 -35.90 -39.15
C SER A 14 26.19 -36.85 -38.06
N GLY A 15 24.94 -36.66 -37.61
CA GLY A 15 24.21 -37.60 -36.76
C GLY A 15 22.74 -37.21 -36.60
N ARG A 16 21.91 -37.56 -37.61
CA ARG A 16 20.46 -37.66 -37.48
C ARG A 16 20.11 -38.73 -36.45
N PHE A 17 19.11 -38.48 -35.62
CA PHE A 17 18.27 -39.51 -35.04
C PHE A 17 16.80 -39.25 -35.46
N GLU A 18 16.45 -39.82 -36.60
CA GLU A 18 15.11 -40.38 -36.89
C GLU A 18 15.23 -41.87 -36.45
N SER A 19 14.29 -42.60 -35.87
CA SER A 19 12.83 -42.66 -35.97
C SER A 19 12.31 -43.82 -35.08
N CYS A 20 10.98 -43.86 -34.89
CA CYS A 20 10.10 -45.01 -35.17
C CYS A 20 9.34 -45.75 -34.03
N ASN A 21 8.12 -46.14 -34.41
CA ASN A 21 7.07 -47.01 -33.84
C ASN A 21 6.10 -46.35 -32.83
N ARG A 22 4.81 -46.08 -33.08
CA ARG A 22 3.67 -46.66 -33.88
C ARG A 22 2.97 -47.87 -33.23
N TRP A 23 1.62 -47.82 -33.28
CA TRP A 23 0.54 -48.78 -32.92
C TRP A 23 0.06 -48.72 -31.45
N SER A 24 -1.22 -48.76 -31.08
CA SER A 24 -2.53 -48.69 -31.75
C SER A 24 -3.64 -48.68 -30.66
N THR A 25 -4.70 -47.90 -30.88
CA THR A 25 -6.10 -48.03 -30.44
C THR A 25 -6.53 -49.07 -29.41
N CYS A 26 -7.34 -48.65 -28.43
CA CYS A 26 -8.58 -49.38 -28.08
C CYS A 26 -9.70 -48.42 -27.63
N ARG A 27 -10.93 -48.77 -28.00
CA ARG A 27 -12.18 -47.99 -27.95
C ARG A 27 -13.26 -48.89 -27.35
N SER A 28 -14.07 -48.39 -26.42
CA SER A 28 -15.46 -48.77 -26.09
C SER A 28 -15.98 -47.73 -25.06
N ARG A 29 -17.04 -46.92 -25.20
CA ARG A 29 -18.49 -47.10 -25.48
C ARG A 29 -19.09 -48.29 -24.71
N SER A 30 -20.19 -48.21 -23.97
CA SER A 30 -21.26 -47.22 -23.76
C SER A 30 -22.25 -47.80 -22.72
N THR A 31 -23.25 -46.99 -22.33
CA THR A 31 -24.59 -47.37 -21.78
C THR A 31 -24.62 -47.96 -20.36
N ASP A 32 -25.52 -47.64 -19.43
CA ASP A 32 -26.80 -46.93 -19.50
C ASP A 32 -27.21 -46.51 -18.07
N ARG A 33 -27.83 -45.33 -17.94
CA ARG A 33 -28.85 -44.99 -16.91
C ARG A 33 -30.20 -45.57 -17.42
N PRO A 34 -31.31 -45.73 -16.65
CA PRO A 34 -31.83 -44.66 -15.79
C PRO A 34 -32.86 -45.00 -14.67
N ARG A 35 -33.31 -43.91 -13.98
CA ARG A 35 -34.65 -43.67 -13.35
C ARG A 35 -35.03 -44.49 -12.10
N GLY A 36 -35.57 -43.91 -11.02
CA GLY A 36 -35.90 -42.53 -10.70
C GLY A 36 -36.80 -42.41 -9.46
N ARG A 37 -37.07 -41.14 -9.06
CA ARG A 37 -38.23 -40.61 -8.29
C ARG A 37 -38.45 -41.15 -6.86
N SER A 38 -39.04 -40.45 -5.90
CA SER A 38 -39.36 -39.05 -5.58
C SER A 38 -40.30 -39.09 -4.35
N LEU A 39 -40.37 -38.01 -3.54
CA LEU A 39 -41.44 -37.68 -2.57
C LEU A 39 -41.38 -38.47 -1.23
N ASP A 40 -41.71 -37.95 -0.05
CA ASP A 40 -42.27 -36.66 0.39
C ASP A 40 -42.10 -36.51 1.93
N ARG A 41 -42.08 -35.24 2.37
CA ARG A 41 -42.64 -34.57 3.58
C ARG A 41 -42.97 -35.35 4.88
N HIS A 42 -42.63 -34.72 6.02
CA HIS A 42 -43.48 -34.26 7.16
C HIS A 42 -42.55 -33.86 8.34
N ALA A 43 -42.45 -32.60 8.80
CA ALA A 43 -43.36 -31.76 9.59
C ALA A 43 -43.43 -32.08 11.11
N ALA A 44 -43.20 -31.02 11.91
CA ALA A 44 -43.68 -30.72 13.28
C ALA A 44 -42.90 -31.17 14.55
N ALA A 45 -42.61 -30.15 15.38
CA ALA A 45 -42.19 -30.12 16.78
C ALA A 45 -43.35 -30.50 17.75
N PRO A 46 -43.32 -30.34 19.11
CA PRO A 46 -42.27 -29.88 20.04
C PRO A 46 -42.12 -30.74 21.33
N SER A 47 -41.15 -30.43 22.20
CA SER A 47 -41.29 -30.75 23.64
C SER A 47 -40.56 -29.74 24.54
N GLN A 48 -41.25 -29.38 25.62
CA GLN A 48 -40.93 -28.41 26.67
C GLN A 48 -40.19 -29.06 27.86
N HIS A 49 -39.83 -28.21 28.83
CA HIS A 49 -39.28 -28.41 30.18
C HIS A 49 -37.76 -28.11 30.28
N SER A 50 -37.27 -27.31 31.22
CA SER A 50 -37.89 -26.55 32.32
C SER A 50 -36.84 -25.61 32.91
N ASP A 51 -37.29 -24.44 33.37
CA ASP A 51 -36.56 -23.48 34.18
C ASP A 51 -35.98 -24.08 35.47
N GLN A 52 -34.79 -23.62 35.87
CA GLN A 52 -34.43 -23.49 37.29
C GLN A 52 -33.78 -22.15 37.57
N GLN A 53 -34.52 -21.34 38.33
CA GLN A 53 -34.09 -20.17 39.07
C GLN A 53 -33.07 -20.56 40.15
N TRP A 54 -32.09 -19.70 40.41
CA TRP A 54 -31.52 -19.54 41.74
C TRP A 54 -31.50 -18.07 42.14
N THR A 55 -31.89 -17.89 43.39
CA THR A 55 -32.32 -16.70 44.09
C THR A 55 -31.18 -15.80 44.54
N ALA A 56 -31.50 -14.51 44.62
CA ALA A 56 -30.72 -13.48 45.31
C ALA A 56 -30.66 -13.72 46.82
N SER A 57 -29.56 -13.29 47.44
CA SER A 57 -29.52 -12.92 48.86
C SER A 57 -28.54 -11.77 49.09
N ALA A 58 -29.03 -10.80 49.86
CA ALA A 58 -28.49 -9.48 50.13
C ALA A 58 -27.63 -9.42 51.41
N GLY A 59 -26.90 -8.31 51.56
CA GLY A 59 -26.34 -7.79 52.82
C GLY A 59 -25.39 -6.60 52.52
N TYR A 60 -25.79 -5.32 52.62
CA TYR A 60 -25.84 -4.44 53.81
C TYR A 60 -24.53 -4.41 54.63
N LEU A 61 -23.63 -3.42 54.42
CA LEU A 61 -23.39 -2.15 55.18
C LEU A 61 -22.40 -2.32 56.38
N PRO A 62 -21.85 -1.26 57.02
CA PRO A 62 -20.68 -0.43 56.62
C PRO A 62 -19.67 -0.25 57.80
N LEU A 63 -18.75 0.74 57.71
CA LEU A 63 -18.05 1.52 58.79
C LEU A 63 -16.51 1.41 58.95
N SER A 64 -15.88 2.57 58.73
CA SER A 64 -14.87 3.31 59.54
C SER A 64 -13.68 2.63 60.25
N THR A 65 -12.47 3.21 60.08
CA THR A 65 -11.51 3.78 61.09
C THR A 65 -10.10 3.80 60.46
N GLU A 66 -9.46 4.95 60.18
CA GLU A 66 -8.61 5.82 61.03
C GLU A 66 -7.42 5.13 61.73
N TRP A 67 -6.18 5.63 61.48
CA TRP A 67 -4.98 5.81 62.36
C TRP A 67 -3.89 6.51 61.49
N SER A 68 -3.64 7.83 61.55
CA SER A 68 -2.86 8.65 62.52
C SER A 68 -1.34 8.35 62.52
N LEU A 69 -0.50 9.18 61.87
CA LEU A 69 0.26 10.38 62.32
C LEU A 69 1.60 10.13 63.06
N ALA A 70 2.65 10.74 62.53
CA ALA A 70 3.78 11.36 63.26
C ALA A 70 4.07 12.69 62.53
N HIS A 71 3.74 13.89 63.04
CA HIS A 71 4.47 14.76 64.00
C HIS A 71 5.99 14.81 63.74
N CYS A 72 6.71 15.94 63.60
CA CYS A 72 6.55 17.41 63.77
C CYS A 72 7.92 18.04 63.30
N PRO A 73 8.27 19.34 63.44
CA PRO A 73 7.52 20.62 63.45
C PRO A 73 8.15 21.80 62.62
N CYS A 74 7.31 22.82 62.38
CA CYS A 74 7.53 24.28 62.41
C CYS A 74 8.43 25.10 61.43
N ARG A 75 7.77 26.17 60.92
CA ARG A 75 8.08 27.34 60.05
C ARG A 75 8.96 28.43 60.74
N PRO A 76 9.38 29.59 60.11
CA PRO A 76 8.77 30.31 58.96
C PRO A 76 9.67 31.05 57.92
N LEU A 77 9.02 31.38 56.78
CA LEU A 77 9.13 32.56 55.89
C LEU A 77 10.50 33.06 55.36
N ALA A 78 10.72 32.96 54.05
CA ALA A 78 11.01 34.11 53.15
C ALA A 78 11.07 33.68 51.68
N ILE A 79 10.43 34.48 50.82
CA ILE A 79 10.36 34.34 49.36
C ILE A 79 11.70 34.74 48.74
N VAL A 80 12.38 33.83 48.02
CA VAL A 80 13.26 34.16 46.89
C VAL A 80 13.26 32.97 45.92
N SER A 81 12.66 33.18 44.73
CA SER A 81 12.68 32.19 43.65
C SER A 81 14.00 32.31 42.89
N ILE A 82 14.87 31.30 42.97
CA ILE A 82 16.06 31.17 42.12
C ILE A 82 16.01 29.78 41.47
N ILE A 83 15.66 29.77 40.19
CA ILE A 83 15.80 28.62 39.29
C ILE A 83 17.28 28.50 38.95
N HIS A 84 17.86 27.33 39.23
CA HIS A 84 19.16 26.92 38.72
C HIS A 84 19.03 26.50 37.25
N ASP A 85 19.75 27.25 36.42
CA ASP A 85 20.81 26.76 35.55
C ASP A 85 20.44 25.81 34.40
N CYS A 86 20.44 26.38 33.19
CA CYS A 86 20.83 25.66 31.99
C CYS A 86 21.42 26.66 30.98
N SER A 87 22.74 26.65 30.93
CA SER A 87 23.68 27.32 30.04
C SER A 87 23.20 27.58 28.60
N LEU A 88 23.03 28.85 28.25
CA LEU A 88 23.29 29.36 26.90
C LEU A 88 24.08 30.67 27.03
N VAL A 89 25.34 30.57 26.64
CA VAL A 89 26.29 31.68 26.52
C VAL A 89 25.69 32.75 25.61
N THR A 90 25.36 33.90 26.17
CA THR A 90 25.18 35.12 25.38
C THR A 90 26.48 35.91 25.48
N GLU A 91 27.27 35.87 24.42
CA GLU A 91 28.40 36.78 24.25
C GLU A 91 27.85 38.21 24.20
N THR A 92 27.93 38.92 25.32
CA THR A 92 27.78 40.37 25.33
C THR A 92 29.04 40.97 24.72
N ASN A 93 28.95 41.41 23.46
CA ASN A 93 29.98 42.22 22.80
C ASN A 93 30.11 43.58 23.50
N VAL A 94 31.00 43.66 24.49
CA VAL A 94 31.42 44.91 25.12
C VAL A 94 32.80 45.28 24.58
N VAL A 95 32.84 46.33 23.75
CA VAL A 95 34.10 46.98 23.35
C VAL A 95 33.96 48.47 23.66
N ASN A 96 34.86 49.03 24.48
CA ASN A 96 34.94 50.44 24.86
C ASN A 96 33.73 51.03 25.62
N GLY A 97 33.17 50.31 26.60
CA GLY A 97 32.37 50.92 27.68
C GLY A 97 31.00 51.50 27.32
N PHE A 98 30.50 51.34 26.09
CA PHE A 98 29.14 51.72 25.71
C PHE A 98 28.28 50.47 25.43
N VAL A 99 27.16 50.34 26.16
CA VAL A 99 26.16 49.30 25.89
C VAL A 99 25.39 49.70 24.62
N ARG A 100 25.64 49.00 23.50
CA ARG A 100 24.85 49.19 22.28
C ARG A 100 23.43 48.72 22.52
N ARG A 101 22.45 49.53 22.13
CA ARG A 101 21.04 49.11 22.18
C ARG A 101 20.82 48.01 21.15
N PRO A 102 19.90 47.04 21.37
CA PRO A 102 19.70 45.90 20.47
C PRO A 102 19.42 46.26 19.00
N TRP A 103 18.96 47.48 18.73
CA TRP A 103 18.63 47.99 17.39
C TRP A 103 19.76 48.81 16.75
N ASP A 104 20.91 48.95 17.41
CA ASP A 104 22.02 49.82 16.99
C ASP A 104 23.03 49.04 16.13
N LEU A 105 22.53 48.51 15.02
CA LEU A 105 23.30 47.68 14.09
C LEU A 105 24.34 48.54 13.33
N PRO A 106 25.59 48.08 13.20
CA PRO A 106 26.61 48.77 12.40
C PRO A 106 26.16 48.95 10.95
N GLN A 107 26.54 50.07 10.34
CA GLN A 107 26.10 50.52 9.01
C GLN A 107 26.41 49.51 7.89
N SER A 108 27.39 48.63 8.09
CA SER A 108 27.70 47.51 7.20
C SER A 108 26.61 46.42 7.15
N LEU A 109 25.72 46.37 8.15
CA LEU A 109 24.57 45.47 8.20
C LEU A 109 23.29 46.13 7.67
N HIS A 110 23.36 47.41 7.24
CA HIS A 110 22.23 48.09 6.63
C HIS A 110 22.19 47.72 5.16
N THR A 111 21.00 47.44 4.64
CA THR A 111 20.83 47.29 3.19
C THR A 111 21.27 48.59 2.51
N PRO A 112 22.23 48.56 1.57
CA PRO A 112 22.71 49.75 0.89
C PRO A 112 21.56 50.55 0.29
N LEU A 113 21.60 51.88 0.40
CA LEU A 113 20.50 52.76 0.00
C LEU A 113 20.13 52.60 -1.48
N GLU A 114 21.11 52.25 -2.31
CA GLU A 114 20.96 51.90 -3.73
C GLU A 114 20.15 50.61 -3.95
N VAL A 115 20.26 49.61 -3.08
CA VAL A 115 19.45 48.38 -3.12
C VAL A 115 18.04 48.63 -2.60
N PHE A 116 17.88 49.48 -1.57
CA PHE A 116 16.56 49.88 -1.07
C PHE A 116 15.78 50.75 -2.07
N ARG A 117 16.49 51.62 -2.81
CA ARG A 117 15.92 52.52 -3.82
C ARG A 117 15.90 51.95 -5.23
N ALA A 118 16.45 50.74 -5.44
CA ALA A 118 16.37 50.07 -6.73
C ALA A 118 14.89 49.91 -7.13
N PRO A 119 14.51 50.26 -8.37
CA PRO A 119 13.16 50.01 -8.86
C PRO A 119 12.86 48.51 -8.71
N ARG A 120 11.81 48.17 -7.96
CA ARG A 120 11.36 46.78 -7.89
C ARG A 120 10.90 46.38 -9.29
N PRO A 121 11.44 45.32 -9.90
CA PRO A 121 10.95 44.86 -11.20
C PRO A 121 9.46 44.59 -11.07
N SER A 122 8.69 45.04 -12.05
CA SER A 122 7.26 44.80 -12.07
C SER A 122 7.01 43.28 -12.04
N ARG A 123 5.88 42.82 -11.47
CA ARG A 123 5.48 41.39 -11.53
C ARG A 123 5.59 40.81 -12.94
N ARG A 124 5.43 41.66 -13.96
CA ARG A 124 5.54 41.32 -15.38
C ARG A 124 6.98 41.03 -15.81
N GLU A 125 7.97 41.78 -15.34
CA GLU A 125 9.40 41.56 -15.65
C GLU A 125 9.95 40.31 -14.95
N PHE A 126 9.55 40.06 -13.69
CA PHE A 126 9.91 38.84 -12.97
C PHE A 126 9.34 37.58 -13.65
N LEU A 127 8.11 37.64 -14.16
CA LEU A 127 7.51 36.55 -14.95
C LEU A 127 8.20 36.36 -16.32
N LEU A 128 8.71 37.44 -16.92
CA LEU A 128 9.46 37.40 -18.18
C LEU A 128 10.88 36.82 -17.98
N GLU A 129 11.59 37.17 -16.91
CA GLU A 129 12.89 36.57 -16.60
C GLU A 129 12.79 35.09 -16.21
N MET A 130 11.76 34.70 -15.43
CA MET A 130 11.50 33.29 -15.14
C MET A 130 11.16 32.47 -16.41
N SER A 131 10.59 33.10 -17.43
CA SER A 131 10.31 32.43 -18.71
C SER A 131 11.60 32.13 -19.51
N ALA A 132 12.60 33.01 -19.42
CA ALA A 132 13.87 32.85 -20.15
C ALA A 132 14.81 31.83 -19.48
N SER A 133 14.83 31.75 -18.15
CA SER A 133 15.67 30.78 -17.41
C SER A 133 15.05 29.38 -17.29
N ALA A 134 13.72 29.24 -17.39
CA ALA A 134 13.05 27.94 -17.41
C ALA A 134 13.24 27.17 -18.74
N LEU A 135 13.51 27.87 -19.84
CA LEU A 135 13.71 27.26 -21.16
C LEU A 135 15.09 26.58 -21.35
N LEU A 136 16.08 26.90 -20.52
CA LEU A 136 17.44 26.36 -20.66
C LEU A 136 17.77 25.17 -19.75
N LEU A 137 16.90 24.85 -18.78
CA LEU A 137 17.06 23.68 -17.89
C LEU A 137 15.97 22.61 -18.06
N ALA A 138 14.96 22.86 -18.89
CA ALA A 138 14.13 21.80 -19.44
C ALA A 138 14.91 21.05 -20.53
N GLY A 139 15.96 20.34 -20.14
CA GLY A 139 16.51 19.29 -20.99
C GLY A 139 15.34 18.40 -21.42
N CYS A 140 15.08 18.33 -22.72
CA CYS A 140 14.00 17.55 -23.31
C CYS A 140 14.10 16.08 -22.88
N GLN A 141 13.58 15.74 -21.70
CA GLN A 141 13.31 14.37 -21.34
C GLN A 141 12.13 13.95 -22.20
N LYS A 142 12.43 13.32 -23.33
CA LYS A 142 11.44 12.74 -24.22
C LYS A 142 10.54 11.81 -23.39
N ALA A 143 9.23 11.96 -23.55
CA ALA A 143 8.27 11.04 -22.95
C ALA A 143 8.57 9.60 -23.43
N PRO A 144 8.52 8.58 -22.57
CA PRO A 144 8.85 7.20 -22.94
C PRO A 144 7.86 6.68 -23.99
N THR A 145 8.27 5.83 -24.92
CA THR A 145 7.35 5.14 -25.83
C THR A 145 6.56 4.04 -25.09
N ASP A 146 5.42 3.61 -25.64
CA ASP A 146 4.65 2.49 -25.05
C ASP A 146 5.45 1.18 -25.02
N GLN A 147 6.36 1.01 -25.99
CA GLN A 147 7.27 -0.13 -26.04
C GLN A 147 8.27 -0.11 -24.88
N GLU A 148 8.81 1.06 -24.52
CA GLU A 148 9.71 1.21 -23.37
C GLU A 148 9.00 0.92 -22.05
N LEU A 149 7.76 1.37 -21.88
CA LEU A 149 6.96 1.07 -20.68
C LEU A 149 6.64 -0.41 -20.56
N THR A 150 6.22 -1.02 -21.67
CA THR A 150 5.92 -2.46 -21.72
C THR A 150 7.16 -3.28 -21.42
N ALA A 151 8.31 -2.93 -22.00
CA ALA A 151 9.57 -3.64 -21.76
C ALA A 151 10.05 -3.50 -20.31
N ALA A 152 9.96 -2.30 -19.73
CA ALA A 152 10.32 -2.07 -18.33
C ALA A 152 9.42 -2.84 -17.37
N GLY A 153 8.12 -2.91 -17.67
CA GLY A 153 7.11 -3.55 -16.83
C GLY A 153 6.91 -5.05 -17.08
N ALA A 154 7.54 -5.65 -18.10
CA ALA A 154 7.27 -7.03 -18.50
C ALA A 154 7.53 -8.06 -17.39
N VAL A 155 6.64 -9.05 -17.30
CA VAL A 155 6.68 -10.17 -16.35
C VAL A 155 6.45 -11.45 -17.13
N ALA A 156 7.32 -12.45 -16.92
CA ALA A 156 7.21 -13.74 -17.60
C ALA A 156 6.22 -14.67 -16.87
N ILE A 157 4.92 -14.54 -17.18
CA ILE A 157 3.87 -15.41 -16.64
C ILE A 157 3.02 -16.02 -17.75
N ASP A 158 2.29 -17.09 -17.44
CA ASP A 158 1.27 -17.63 -18.35
C ASP A 158 0.20 -16.56 -18.63
N THR A 159 0.16 -16.11 -19.88
CA THR A 159 -0.78 -15.10 -20.36
C THR A 159 -2.13 -15.69 -20.78
N SER A 160 -2.28 -17.02 -20.82
CA SER A 160 -3.52 -17.70 -21.24
C SER A 160 -4.74 -17.35 -20.38
N LYS A 161 -4.49 -16.80 -19.19
CA LYS A 161 -5.48 -16.39 -18.19
C LYS A 161 -5.94 -14.93 -18.33
N TYR A 162 -5.41 -14.19 -19.31
CA TYR A 162 -5.71 -12.78 -19.53
C TYR A 162 -6.20 -12.53 -20.98
N PRO A 163 -7.18 -11.63 -21.19
CA PRO A 163 -7.98 -10.96 -20.16
C PRO A 163 -8.94 -11.94 -19.46
N ALA A 164 -9.16 -11.72 -18.16
CA ALA A 164 -10.21 -12.42 -17.43
C ALA A 164 -11.59 -11.81 -17.73
N SER A 165 -12.67 -12.53 -17.46
CA SER A 165 -14.02 -12.00 -17.62
C SER A 165 -14.27 -10.85 -16.65
N ARG A 166 -14.77 -9.72 -17.17
CA ARG A 166 -15.13 -8.55 -16.36
C ARG A 166 -16.43 -8.78 -15.61
N SER A 167 -16.39 -8.54 -14.31
CA SER A 167 -17.55 -8.56 -13.44
C SER A 167 -18.37 -7.28 -13.62
N THR A 168 -19.67 -7.42 -13.85
CA THR A 168 -20.61 -6.28 -13.95
C THR A 168 -21.05 -5.75 -12.58
N ARG A 169 -20.57 -6.36 -11.49
CA ARG A 169 -20.93 -5.98 -10.11
C ARG A 169 -20.12 -4.79 -9.59
N PHE A 170 -19.00 -4.49 -10.23
CA PHE A 170 -18.06 -3.47 -9.79
C PHE A 170 -17.88 -2.43 -10.88
N GLU A 171 -18.24 -1.20 -10.59
CA GLU A 171 -18.10 -0.07 -11.50
C GLU A 171 -17.50 1.11 -10.76
N TYR A 172 -16.62 1.86 -11.43
CA TYR A 172 -15.96 3.03 -10.86
C TYR A 172 -16.81 4.32 -10.97
N GLY A 173 -17.87 4.33 -11.78
CA GLY A 173 -18.74 5.50 -11.98
C GLY A 173 -18.08 6.74 -12.61
N ARG A 174 -16.87 6.59 -13.18
CA ARG A 174 -16.07 7.64 -13.83
C ARG A 174 -15.38 7.09 -15.07
N THR A 175 -14.69 7.92 -15.85
CA THR A 175 -13.90 7.45 -17.00
C THR A 175 -12.73 6.57 -16.55
N GLU A 176 -12.50 5.46 -17.25
CA GLU A 176 -11.32 4.62 -17.04
C GLU A 176 -10.03 5.43 -17.22
N SER A 177 -9.07 5.24 -16.31
CA SER A 177 -7.77 5.89 -16.45
C SER A 177 -7.02 5.33 -17.66
N ILE A 178 -6.27 6.19 -18.35
CA ILE A 178 -5.46 5.77 -19.49
C ILE A 178 -4.34 4.87 -18.98
N LYS A 179 -4.23 3.65 -19.52
CA LYS A 179 -3.23 2.64 -19.13
C LYS A 179 -1.83 3.22 -18.99
N ARG A 180 -1.39 3.96 -20.01
CA ARG A 180 -0.07 4.60 -20.07
C ARG A 180 0.22 5.51 -18.88
N ASP A 181 -0.78 6.25 -18.40
CA ASP A 181 -0.59 7.14 -17.24
C ASP A 181 -0.44 6.32 -15.96
N THR A 182 -1.21 5.24 -15.80
CA THR A 182 -1.12 4.34 -14.64
C THR A 182 0.20 3.57 -14.56
N GLU A 183 0.86 3.39 -15.70
CA GLU A 183 2.18 2.76 -15.81
C GLU A 183 3.33 3.77 -15.61
N GLN A 184 3.11 5.05 -15.90
CA GLN A 184 4.15 6.08 -15.73
C GLN A 184 4.12 6.71 -14.34
N PHE A 185 2.98 6.69 -13.66
CA PHE A 185 2.77 7.38 -12.40
C PHE A 185 2.39 6.40 -11.30
N ALA A 186 3.38 6.02 -10.49
CA ALA A 186 3.20 5.07 -9.39
C ALA A 186 4.03 5.47 -8.16
N ASN A 187 3.56 5.10 -6.97
CA ASN A 187 4.37 5.10 -5.76
C ASN A 187 4.95 3.70 -5.54
N PHE A 188 6.27 3.56 -5.54
CA PHE A 188 6.96 2.30 -5.20
C PHE A 188 8.33 2.62 -4.59
N TYR A 189 8.33 2.88 -3.27
CA TYR A 189 9.43 3.53 -2.56
C TYR A 189 10.68 2.65 -2.48
N GLU A 190 10.54 1.34 -2.60
CA GLU A 190 11.62 0.37 -2.73
C GLU A 190 12.59 0.71 -3.89
N PHE A 191 12.10 1.42 -4.92
CA PHE A 191 12.89 1.82 -6.08
C PHE A 191 13.18 3.32 -6.12
N THR A 192 12.18 4.16 -5.83
CA THR A 192 12.31 5.62 -5.92
C THR A 192 11.17 6.32 -5.16
N SER A 193 11.43 7.52 -4.65
CA SER A 193 10.40 8.45 -4.14
C SER A 193 9.72 9.27 -5.26
N SER A 194 10.28 9.23 -6.49
CA SER A 194 9.64 9.81 -7.67
C SER A 194 8.43 9.00 -8.10
N LYS A 195 7.51 9.64 -8.83
CA LYS A 195 6.34 8.99 -9.44
C LYS A 195 6.71 8.13 -10.66
N GLU A 196 7.88 8.38 -11.26
CA GLU A 196 8.36 7.71 -12.47
C GLU A 196 9.07 6.38 -12.18
N VAL A 197 8.43 5.49 -11.40
CA VAL A 197 9.00 4.19 -10.98
C VAL A 197 9.46 3.35 -12.17
N PHE A 198 8.76 3.44 -13.31
CA PHE A 198 9.11 2.70 -14.53
C PHE A 198 10.55 2.95 -15.00
N ARG A 199 11.16 4.10 -14.67
CA ARG A 199 12.56 4.41 -15.00
C ARG A 199 13.58 3.66 -14.12
N HIS A 200 13.14 3.13 -12.98
CA HIS A 200 14.00 2.53 -11.95
C HIS A 200 13.72 1.03 -11.72
N ILE A 201 12.77 0.45 -12.44
CA ILE A 201 12.23 -0.88 -12.15
C ILE A 201 12.83 -2.02 -13.01
N SER A 202 13.64 -1.69 -14.01
CA SER A 202 14.11 -2.67 -15.01
C SER A 202 14.88 -3.85 -14.40
N GLY A 203 15.69 -3.59 -13.37
CA GLY A 203 16.49 -4.60 -12.64
C GLY A 203 15.69 -5.50 -11.68
N PHE A 204 14.41 -5.21 -11.45
CA PHE A 204 13.55 -6.04 -10.60
C PHE A 204 13.14 -7.33 -11.32
N ASN A 205 13.32 -8.46 -10.67
CA ASN A 205 12.96 -9.78 -11.20
C ASN A 205 11.75 -10.33 -10.41
N PRO A 206 10.51 -10.18 -10.93
CA PRO A 206 9.30 -10.72 -10.31
C PRO A 206 9.06 -12.21 -10.62
N THR A 207 9.98 -12.89 -11.30
CA THR A 207 9.82 -14.30 -11.73
C THR A 207 11.17 -15.02 -11.66
N PRO A 208 11.25 -16.24 -11.07
CA PRO A 208 10.17 -16.95 -10.37
C PRO A 208 9.69 -16.18 -9.11
N TRP A 209 8.46 -16.46 -8.66
CA TRP A 209 7.90 -15.86 -7.46
C TRP A 209 7.35 -16.93 -6.53
N SER A 210 7.56 -16.73 -5.23
CA SER A 210 7.01 -17.55 -4.17
C SER A 210 6.29 -16.65 -3.19
N PHE A 211 5.12 -17.08 -2.75
CA PHE A 211 4.27 -16.33 -1.85
C PHE A 211 3.66 -17.28 -0.80
N GLU A 212 3.82 -16.95 0.48
CA GLU A 212 3.44 -17.81 1.60
C GLU A 212 2.18 -17.32 2.30
N VAL A 213 1.27 -18.24 2.66
CA VAL A 213 0.13 -18.00 3.56
C VAL A 213 0.33 -18.84 4.82
N THR A 214 0.45 -18.17 5.97
CA THR A 214 0.90 -18.78 7.24
C THR A 214 0.21 -18.16 8.47
N GLY A 215 0.68 -18.50 9.67
CA GLY A 215 0.18 -17.95 10.94
C GLY A 215 -0.96 -18.78 11.51
N LEU A 216 -1.96 -18.10 12.08
CA LEU A 216 -3.12 -18.69 12.75
C LEU A 216 -4.14 -19.27 11.75
N CYS A 217 -3.76 -20.33 11.05
CA CYS A 217 -4.56 -21.02 10.05
C CYS A 217 -4.29 -22.54 10.06
N LYS A 218 -5.23 -23.35 9.57
CA LYS A 218 -5.08 -24.81 9.56
C LYS A 218 -4.33 -25.32 8.33
N ASN A 219 -4.38 -24.59 7.23
CA ASN A 219 -3.79 -24.98 5.95
C ASN A 219 -2.73 -23.97 5.49
N PRO A 220 -1.58 -23.84 6.19
CA PRO A 220 -0.50 -23.00 5.71
C PRO A 220 0.03 -23.54 4.37
N ARG A 221 0.28 -22.63 3.42
CA ARG A 221 0.68 -23.02 2.07
C ARG A 221 1.57 -21.97 1.42
N THR A 222 2.59 -22.46 0.73
CA THR A 222 3.37 -21.66 -0.21
C THR A 222 2.84 -21.89 -1.62
N TYR A 223 2.64 -20.81 -2.36
CA TYR A 223 2.24 -20.84 -3.76
C TYR A 223 3.38 -20.29 -4.62
N ASP A 224 3.66 -20.97 -5.72
CA ASP A 224 4.34 -20.33 -6.84
C ASP A 224 3.37 -19.46 -7.65
N LEU A 225 3.90 -18.68 -8.58
CA LEU A 225 3.11 -17.75 -9.39
C LEU A 225 2.05 -18.45 -10.26
N ASP A 226 2.39 -19.56 -10.89
CA ASP A 226 1.47 -20.30 -11.76
C ASP A 226 0.34 -20.94 -10.93
N GLN A 227 0.65 -21.41 -9.72
CA GLN A 227 -0.32 -21.93 -8.78
C GLN A 227 -1.32 -20.86 -8.32
N ILE A 228 -0.90 -19.62 -8.07
CA ILE A 228 -1.81 -18.54 -7.67
C ILE A 228 -2.84 -18.27 -8.77
N VAL A 229 -2.36 -18.13 -10.01
CA VAL A 229 -3.17 -17.77 -11.19
C VAL A 229 -4.08 -18.94 -11.62
N SER A 230 -3.69 -20.19 -11.33
CA SER A 230 -4.46 -21.39 -11.70
C SER A 230 -5.41 -21.89 -10.60
N THR A 231 -5.10 -21.68 -9.31
CA THR A 231 -5.89 -22.18 -8.18
C THR A 231 -7.18 -21.39 -7.99
N PHE A 232 -7.13 -20.07 -8.17
CA PHE A 232 -8.27 -19.18 -7.94
C PHE A 232 -8.87 -18.70 -9.26
N PRO A 233 -10.21 -18.62 -9.38
CA PRO A 233 -10.85 -18.12 -10.58
C PRO A 233 -10.56 -16.62 -10.73
N LEU A 234 -9.91 -16.24 -11.84
CA LEU A 234 -9.66 -14.84 -12.12
C LEU A 234 -10.90 -14.15 -12.67
N GLU A 235 -11.13 -12.94 -12.21
CA GLU A 235 -12.09 -11.99 -12.77
C GLU A 235 -11.45 -10.60 -12.91
N GLU A 236 -12.01 -9.78 -13.80
CA GLU A 236 -11.66 -8.36 -13.86
C GLU A 236 -12.67 -7.53 -13.06
N ARG A 237 -12.17 -6.66 -12.19
CA ARG A 237 -12.97 -5.74 -11.37
C ARG A 237 -12.56 -4.29 -11.64
N ALA A 238 -13.55 -3.47 -11.99
CA ALA A 238 -13.35 -2.05 -12.22
C ALA A 238 -13.41 -1.30 -10.88
N TYR A 239 -12.25 -0.90 -10.36
CA TYR A 239 -12.15 -0.20 -9.08
C TYR A 239 -11.57 1.21 -9.21
N ARG A 240 -12.04 2.09 -8.33
CA ARG A 240 -11.35 3.33 -8.02
C ARG A 240 -10.16 3.05 -7.11
N HIS A 241 -9.05 3.70 -7.37
CA HIS A 241 -7.88 3.74 -6.52
C HIS A 241 -7.63 5.18 -6.09
N ARG A 242 -7.59 5.45 -4.80
CA ARG A 242 -7.37 6.79 -4.24
C ARG A 242 -6.09 6.81 -3.41
N CYS A 243 -5.06 7.50 -3.87
CA CYS A 243 -3.84 7.70 -3.09
C CYS A 243 -4.05 8.78 -2.03
N VAL A 244 -3.44 8.66 -0.85
CA VAL A 244 -3.52 9.69 0.22
C VAL A 244 -3.06 11.08 -0.22
N GLU A 245 -2.21 11.15 -1.25
CA GLU A 245 -1.68 12.36 -1.89
C GLU A 245 -2.68 13.04 -2.86
N THR A 246 -3.99 12.87 -2.62
CA THR A 246 -5.10 13.51 -3.34
C THR A 246 -5.27 13.15 -4.82
N TRP A 247 -4.58 12.14 -5.34
CA TRP A 247 -4.79 11.68 -6.72
C TRP A 247 -5.54 10.35 -6.79
N ALA A 248 -6.28 10.16 -7.87
CA ALA A 248 -7.13 8.99 -8.07
C ALA A 248 -6.98 8.39 -9.47
N MET A 249 -7.30 7.09 -9.58
CA MET A 249 -7.35 6.34 -10.83
C MET A 249 -8.61 5.48 -10.86
N CYS A 250 -9.09 5.17 -12.06
CA CYS A 250 -10.12 4.17 -12.31
C CYS A 250 -9.50 3.04 -13.12
N VAL A 251 -9.34 1.87 -12.51
CA VAL A 251 -8.46 0.81 -13.02
C VAL A 251 -9.21 -0.53 -13.09
N PRO A 252 -9.14 -1.24 -14.23
CA PRO A 252 -9.60 -2.62 -14.36
C PRO A 252 -8.53 -3.59 -13.84
N TRP A 253 -8.68 -4.03 -12.59
CA TRP A 253 -7.78 -5.02 -11.98
C TRP A 253 -8.20 -6.43 -12.32
N THR A 254 -7.27 -7.30 -12.67
CA THR A 254 -7.51 -8.74 -12.86
C THR A 254 -6.92 -9.52 -11.70
N GLY A 255 -7.65 -10.50 -11.17
CA GLY A 255 -7.27 -11.21 -9.95
C GLY A 255 -8.41 -12.01 -9.34
N PHE A 256 -8.36 -12.27 -8.05
CA PHE A 256 -9.40 -13.00 -7.30
C PHE A 256 -9.66 -12.36 -5.93
N ALA A 257 -10.80 -12.68 -5.33
CA ALA A 257 -11.18 -12.14 -4.02
C ALA A 257 -10.23 -12.65 -2.92
N LEU A 258 -9.71 -11.76 -2.08
CA LEU A 258 -8.84 -12.14 -0.96
C LEU A 258 -9.53 -13.15 -0.03
N ARG A 259 -10.84 -13.02 0.16
CA ARG A 259 -11.64 -13.95 0.97
C ARG A 259 -11.47 -15.41 0.55
N ASP A 260 -11.26 -15.70 -0.74
CA ASP A 260 -11.15 -17.07 -1.24
C ASP A 260 -9.81 -17.70 -0.81
N LEU A 261 -8.74 -16.89 -0.82
CA LEU A 261 -7.43 -17.29 -0.29
C LEU A 261 -7.45 -17.45 1.23
N ILE A 262 -8.08 -16.52 1.94
CA ILE A 262 -8.23 -16.62 3.41
C ILE A 262 -9.07 -17.84 3.78
N THR A 263 -10.14 -18.13 3.04
CA THR A 263 -10.97 -19.33 3.24
C THR A 263 -10.16 -20.61 2.99
N ALA A 264 -9.35 -20.65 1.94
CA ALA A 264 -8.49 -21.80 1.64
C ALA A 264 -7.46 -22.07 2.75
N ALA A 265 -6.96 -21.03 3.41
CA ALA A 265 -6.05 -21.15 4.56
C ALA A 265 -6.74 -21.73 5.81
N ASP A 266 -8.08 -21.66 5.90
CA ASP A 266 -8.89 -22.09 7.05
C ASP A 266 -8.43 -21.42 8.37
N PRO A 267 -8.80 -20.15 8.62
CA PRO A 267 -8.33 -19.40 9.78
C PRO A 267 -8.72 -20.06 11.10
N LEU A 268 -7.83 -20.01 12.09
CA LEU A 268 -8.17 -20.40 13.45
C LEU A 268 -9.13 -19.37 14.09
N PRO A 269 -10.02 -19.77 15.02
CA PRO A 269 -10.95 -18.84 15.69
C PRO A 269 -10.26 -17.68 16.43
N THR A 270 -8.98 -17.81 16.76
CA THR A 270 -8.18 -16.77 17.41
C THR A 270 -7.57 -15.75 16.45
N ALA A 271 -7.61 -15.99 15.14
CA ALA A 271 -7.12 -15.05 14.14
C ALA A 271 -8.03 -13.81 14.09
N LYS A 272 -7.43 -12.63 14.15
CA LYS A 272 -8.12 -11.33 14.15
C LYS A 272 -7.65 -10.38 13.07
N TYR A 273 -6.43 -10.57 12.58
CA TYR A 273 -5.79 -9.71 11.58
C TYR A 273 -5.07 -10.55 10.53
N VAL A 274 -4.79 -9.90 9.41
CA VAL A 274 -3.98 -10.42 8.31
C VAL A 274 -2.85 -9.43 8.07
N ARG A 275 -1.61 -9.90 8.25
CA ARG A 275 -0.38 -9.17 7.97
C ARG A 275 0.11 -9.53 6.58
N PHE A 276 0.56 -8.54 5.82
CA PHE A 276 1.13 -8.68 4.50
C PHE A 276 2.57 -8.15 4.51
N GLU A 277 3.46 -8.79 3.77
CA GLU A 277 4.86 -8.39 3.65
C GLU A 277 5.29 -8.40 2.17
N THR A 278 6.02 -7.36 1.74
CA THR A 278 6.68 -7.27 0.44
C THR A 278 8.06 -7.93 0.47
N PHE A 279 8.65 -8.14 -0.70
CA PHE A 279 10.02 -8.65 -0.83
C PHE A 279 11.08 -7.75 -0.17
N MET A 280 12.17 -8.35 0.32
CA MET A 280 13.38 -7.62 0.75
C MET A 280 14.57 -8.04 -0.13
N ARG A 281 14.87 -7.25 -1.16
CA ARG A 281 15.99 -7.48 -2.11
C ARG A 281 16.72 -6.18 -2.44
N PRO A 282 17.56 -5.66 -1.52
CA PRO A 282 18.23 -4.37 -1.71
C PRO A 282 19.16 -4.28 -2.93
N ALA A 283 19.60 -5.42 -3.46
CA ALA A 283 20.37 -5.50 -4.71
C ALA A 283 19.55 -5.11 -5.95
N GLU A 284 18.24 -5.39 -5.95
CA GLU A 284 17.30 -5.03 -7.02
C GLU A 284 16.57 -3.72 -6.73
N ALA A 285 16.34 -3.43 -5.44
CA ALA A 285 15.55 -2.30 -4.94
C ALA A 285 16.36 -1.48 -3.91
N ARG A 286 17.24 -0.61 -4.42
CA ARG A 286 18.29 0.03 -3.61
C ARG A 286 17.79 0.91 -2.47
N GLN A 287 16.57 1.46 -2.52
CA GLN A 287 16.04 2.27 -1.42
C GLN A 287 15.81 1.44 -0.16
N GLN A 288 15.74 0.10 -0.28
CA GLN A 288 15.70 -0.81 0.86
C GLN A 288 16.99 -0.79 1.72
N LEU A 289 18.08 -0.19 1.23
CA LEU A 289 19.29 0.05 2.02
C LEU A 289 19.15 1.22 3.00
N ASP A 290 18.15 2.09 2.83
CA ASP A 290 17.94 3.23 3.72
C ASP A 290 17.34 2.76 5.05
N SER A 291 18.16 2.76 6.10
CA SER A 291 17.78 2.35 7.45
C SER A 291 16.82 3.30 8.16
N ASN A 292 16.53 4.48 7.58
CA ASN A 292 15.51 5.38 8.12
C ASN A 292 14.08 4.87 7.87
N TYR A 293 13.92 3.87 7.00
CA TYR A 293 12.64 3.25 6.68
C TYR A 293 12.56 1.84 7.27
N PRO A 294 11.39 1.41 7.79
CA PRO A 294 11.22 0.10 8.41
C PRO A 294 11.01 -0.99 7.37
N TRP A 295 11.98 -1.20 6.48
CA TRP A 295 11.94 -2.24 5.45
C TRP A 295 11.95 -3.65 6.04
N PRO A 296 11.31 -4.66 5.40
CA PRO A 296 10.49 -4.57 4.18
C PRO A 296 9.16 -3.85 4.41
N TYR A 297 8.53 -3.37 3.32
CA TYR A 297 7.17 -2.84 3.39
C TYR A 297 6.19 -3.86 3.95
N GLN A 298 5.41 -3.46 4.95
CA GLN A 298 4.42 -4.30 5.60
C GLN A 298 3.09 -3.58 5.71
N GLU A 299 2.01 -4.34 5.59
CA GLU A 299 0.66 -3.84 5.77
C GLU A 299 -0.21 -4.81 6.55
N GLY A 300 -1.38 -4.33 6.96
CA GLY A 300 -2.31 -5.11 7.75
C GLY A 300 -3.77 -4.78 7.46
N LEU A 301 -4.62 -5.79 7.57
CA LEU A 301 -6.07 -5.66 7.61
C LEU A 301 -6.61 -6.41 8.83
N THR A 302 -7.76 -6.00 9.34
CA THR A 302 -8.57 -6.89 10.19
C THR A 302 -9.02 -8.11 9.37
N LEU A 303 -9.32 -9.23 10.03
CA LEU A 303 -9.85 -10.40 9.34
C LEU A 303 -11.20 -10.11 8.67
N ALA A 304 -12.04 -9.28 9.27
CA ALA A 304 -13.31 -8.84 8.68
C ALA A 304 -13.11 -8.06 7.37
N GLU A 305 -12.13 -7.15 7.32
CA GLU A 305 -11.76 -6.45 6.09
C GLU A 305 -11.16 -7.38 5.04
N ALA A 306 -10.29 -8.30 5.45
CA ALA A 306 -9.63 -9.25 4.55
C ALA A 306 -10.61 -10.25 3.91
N THR A 307 -11.71 -10.56 4.61
CA THR A 307 -12.79 -11.44 4.12
C THR A 307 -13.92 -10.67 3.44
N ASN A 308 -13.87 -9.33 3.41
CA ASN A 308 -14.84 -8.52 2.67
C ASN A 308 -14.71 -8.80 1.17
N GLU A 309 -15.86 -8.78 0.47
CA GLU A 309 -15.92 -9.06 -0.96
C GLU A 309 -15.05 -8.12 -1.81
N LEU A 310 -14.85 -6.86 -1.40
CA LEU A 310 -14.06 -5.89 -2.15
C LEU A 310 -12.54 -6.06 -1.99
N ALA A 311 -12.07 -6.78 -0.97
CA ALA A 311 -10.65 -7.03 -0.81
C ALA A 311 -10.17 -8.01 -1.89
N PHE A 312 -9.15 -7.63 -2.65
CA PHE A 312 -8.80 -8.29 -3.90
C PHE A 312 -7.30 -8.50 -4.03
N ILE A 313 -6.89 -9.69 -4.47
CA ILE A 313 -5.52 -9.98 -4.85
C ILE A 313 -5.43 -9.84 -6.37
N ALA A 314 -4.74 -8.82 -6.84
CA ALA A 314 -4.55 -8.58 -8.26
C ALA A 314 -3.25 -9.25 -8.75
N THR A 315 -3.36 -9.86 -9.93
CA THR A 315 -2.27 -10.45 -10.72
C THR A 315 -2.18 -9.84 -12.12
N GLY A 316 -3.21 -9.08 -12.53
CA GLY A 316 -3.25 -8.33 -13.78
C GLY A 316 -3.90 -6.95 -13.67
N ILE A 317 -3.78 -6.19 -14.76
CA ILE A 317 -4.36 -4.85 -14.95
C ILE A 317 -4.54 -4.61 -16.45
N TYR A 318 -5.64 -3.96 -16.87
CA TYR A 318 -5.93 -3.68 -18.29
C TYR A 318 -5.88 -4.94 -19.18
N GLY A 319 -6.44 -6.05 -18.70
CA GLY A 319 -6.49 -7.30 -19.45
C GLY A 319 -5.13 -7.97 -19.69
N ALA A 320 -4.09 -7.59 -18.95
CA ALA A 320 -2.74 -8.15 -19.06
C ALA A 320 -2.15 -8.44 -17.67
N PRO A 321 -1.07 -9.24 -17.58
CA PRO A 321 -0.26 -9.37 -16.35
C PRO A 321 0.12 -8.03 -15.73
N LEU A 322 0.25 -7.98 -14.40
CA LEU A 322 0.67 -6.76 -13.71
C LEU A 322 2.06 -6.30 -14.18
N PRO A 323 2.23 -5.02 -14.56
CA PRO A 323 3.54 -4.44 -14.77
C PRO A 323 4.34 -4.35 -13.47
N LYS A 324 5.67 -4.48 -13.56
CA LYS A 324 6.59 -4.38 -12.40
C LYS A 324 6.31 -3.17 -11.52
N GLN A 325 6.18 -1.99 -12.13
CA GLN A 325 5.96 -0.71 -11.43
C GLN A 325 4.61 -0.64 -10.68
N ASN A 326 3.63 -1.45 -11.10
CA ASN A 326 2.33 -1.55 -10.45
C ASN A 326 2.30 -2.61 -9.33
N GLY A 327 3.42 -3.27 -9.05
CA GLY A 327 3.57 -4.20 -7.93
C GLY A 327 3.48 -5.67 -8.32
N ALA A 328 3.95 -6.02 -9.51
CA ALA A 328 4.01 -7.41 -9.95
C ALA A 328 4.79 -8.32 -8.99
N PRO A 329 4.52 -9.63 -9.00
CA PRO A 329 3.46 -10.29 -9.78
C PRO A 329 2.12 -10.39 -9.04
N VAL A 330 2.09 -10.09 -7.74
CA VAL A 330 0.91 -10.20 -6.88
C VAL A 330 0.84 -8.97 -5.98
N ARG A 331 -0.31 -8.30 -5.97
CA ARG A 331 -0.57 -7.14 -5.10
C ARG A 331 -1.93 -7.21 -4.43
N LEU A 332 -2.06 -6.49 -3.33
CA LEU A 332 -3.35 -6.24 -2.68
C LEU A 332 -4.02 -5.03 -3.34
N VAL A 333 -5.35 -5.06 -3.42
CA VAL A 333 -6.20 -3.94 -3.80
C VAL A 333 -7.35 -3.85 -2.79
N VAL A 334 -7.44 -2.71 -2.11
CA VAL A 334 -8.47 -2.44 -1.09
C VAL A 334 -9.15 -1.11 -1.45
N PRO A 335 -10.20 -1.11 -2.29
CA PRO A 335 -10.60 0.08 -3.04
C PRO A 335 -11.24 1.19 -2.18
N TRP A 336 -11.69 0.86 -0.96
CA TRP A 336 -12.27 1.84 -0.03
C TRP A 336 -11.26 2.54 0.89
N LYS A 337 -9.98 2.10 0.86
CA LYS A 337 -8.89 2.64 1.67
C LYS A 337 -7.92 3.45 0.82
N TYR A 338 -7.10 4.27 1.48
CA TYR A 338 -6.03 4.98 0.80
C TYR A 338 -5.00 4.01 0.21
N GLY A 339 -4.41 4.41 -0.92
CA GLY A 339 -3.58 3.55 -1.77
C GLY A 339 -2.39 2.87 -1.09
N PHE A 340 -1.87 3.42 0.01
CA PHE A 340 -0.77 2.79 0.75
C PHE A 340 -1.15 1.46 1.41
N LYS A 341 -2.44 1.23 1.68
CA LYS A 341 -2.95 -0.05 2.18
C LYS A 341 -2.89 -1.16 1.12
N SER A 342 -2.82 -0.79 -0.16
CA SER A 342 -2.76 -1.73 -1.30
C SER A 342 -1.30 -2.11 -1.59
N ILE A 343 -0.72 -2.91 -0.68
CA ILE A 343 0.67 -3.39 -0.73
C ILE A 343 0.99 -4.10 -2.06
N LYS A 344 2.23 -3.91 -2.54
CA LYS A 344 2.75 -4.42 -3.80
C LYS A 344 3.67 -5.63 -3.58
N SER A 345 3.83 -6.46 -4.61
CA SER A 345 4.84 -7.52 -4.68
C SER A 345 4.91 -8.37 -3.40
N ILE A 346 3.76 -8.93 -3.02
CA ILE A 346 3.58 -9.64 -1.74
C ILE A 346 4.35 -10.96 -1.78
N VAL A 347 5.13 -11.23 -0.74
CA VAL A 347 5.83 -12.51 -0.51
C VAL A 347 5.26 -13.30 0.66
N LYS A 348 4.56 -12.65 1.60
CA LYS A 348 3.96 -13.32 2.76
C LYS A 348 2.61 -12.71 3.16
N ILE A 349 1.65 -13.58 3.45
CA ILE A 349 0.42 -13.31 4.21
C ILE A 349 0.47 -14.14 5.50
N GLU A 350 0.22 -13.51 6.63
CA GLU A 350 0.27 -14.13 7.95
C GLU A 350 -0.98 -13.77 8.75
N LEU A 351 -1.73 -14.77 9.21
CA LEU A 351 -2.88 -14.56 10.08
C LEU A 351 -2.41 -14.41 11.52
N THR A 352 -2.82 -13.34 12.21
CA THR A 352 -2.36 -12.99 13.55
C THR A 352 -3.53 -12.66 14.48
N ASP A 353 -3.32 -12.78 15.79
CA ASP A 353 -4.28 -12.40 16.84
C ASP A 353 -4.11 -10.94 17.28
N LYS A 354 -2.92 -10.36 17.02
CA LYS A 354 -2.57 -8.98 17.31
C LYS A 354 -2.53 -8.14 16.04
N GLN A 355 -2.92 -6.86 16.18
CA GLN A 355 -2.83 -5.89 15.10
C GLN A 355 -1.35 -5.75 14.67
N PRO A 356 -1.02 -6.03 13.40
CA PRO A 356 0.35 -5.88 12.91
C PRO A 356 0.70 -4.40 12.74
N SER A 357 2.00 -4.08 12.85
CA SER A 357 2.53 -2.79 12.42
C SER A 357 2.37 -2.62 10.91
N THR A 358 2.16 -1.38 10.44
CA THR A 358 2.13 -1.06 9.01
C THR A 358 3.17 -0.01 8.67
N PHE A 359 3.71 -0.05 7.45
CA PHE A 359 4.91 0.70 7.08
C PHE A 359 4.78 2.22 7.33
N TRP A 360 3.72 2.84 6.82
CA TRP A 360 3.51 4.28 6.98
C TRP A 360 3.05 4.68 8.39
N ASN A 361 2.27 3.83 9.06
CA ASN A 361 1.86 4.09 10.45
C ASN A 361 3.07 4.03 11.40
N SER A 362 4.00 3.09 11.19
CA SER A 362 5.25 3.00 11.94
C SER A 362 6.16 4.21 11.74
N LEU A 363 6.17 4.79 10.53
CA LEU A 363 6.95 5.99 10.23
C LEU A 363 6.33 7.24 10.85
N ASN A 364 5.01 7.40 10.72
CA ASN A 364 4.30 8.57 11.25
C ASN A 364 2.84 8.24 11.59
N PRO A 365 2.54 7.83 12.83
CA PRO A 365 1.19 7.46 13.24
C PRO A 365 0.23 8.65 13.30
N HIS A 366 0.74 9.89 13.31
CA HIS A 366 -0.08 11.10 13.26
C HIS A 366 -0.63 11.39 11.86
N GLU A 367 0.02 10.88 10.81
CA GLU A 367 -0.39 11.08 9.41
C GLU A 367 -1.12 9.88 8.83
N TYR A 368 -0.74 8.66 9.23
CA TYR A 368 -1.22 7.43 8.63
C TYR A 368 -1.76 6.51 9.71
N SER A 369 -3.08 6.31 9.76
CA SER A 369 -3.72 5.36 10.68
C SER A 369 -3.66 3.93 10.14
N PHE A 370 -3.87 2.94 11.02
CA PHE A 370 -4.00 1.54 10.62
C PHE A 370 -5.18 1.32 9.65
N GLU A 371 -6.34 1.88 9.97
CA GLU A 371 -7.58 1.67 9.21
C GLU A 371 -7.52 2.35 7.85
N ALA A 372 -7.08 3.62 7.79
CA ALA A 372 -6.87 4.38 6.56
C ALA A 372 -8.03 4.34 5.55
N ASN A 373 -9.27 4.33 6.03
CA ASN A 373 -10.44 4.47 5.19
C ASN A 373 -10.42 5.83 4.49
N VAL A 374 -10.84 5.89 3.22
CA VAL A 374 -11.01 7.17 2.53
C VAL A 374 -12.14 7.93 3.20
N ASP A 375 -11.85 9.05 3.85
CA ASP A 375 -12.85 9.88 4.50
C ASP A 375 -12.57 11.38 4.22
N PRO A 376 -13.40 12.07 3.43
CA PRO A 376 -13.19 13.49 3.12
C PRO A 376 -13.34 14.41 4.35
N ALA A 377 -13.98 13.93 5.43
CA ALA A 377 -14.14 14.70 6.66
C ALA A 377 -12.89 14.66 7.57
N VAL A 378 -11.96 13.73 7.32
CA VAL A 378 -10.72 13.58 8.08
C VAL A 378 -9.56 14.09 7.22
N PRO A 379 -9.05 15.31 7.45
CA PRO A 379 -7.94 15.83 6.67
C PRO A 379 -6.65 15.08 7.01
N HIS A 380 -5.72 15.07 6.05
CA HIS A 380 -4.33 14.76 6.36
C HIS A 380 -3.72 15.97 7.09
N PRO A 381 -2.78 15.82 8.05
CA PRO A 381 -2.22 16.96 8.79
C PRO A 381 -1.63 18.08 7.92
N ARG A 382 -1.23 17.74 6.68
CA ARG A 382 -0.62 18.66 5.72
C ARG A 382 -1.54 19.13 4.58
N TRP A 383 -2.71 18.51 4.37
CA TRP A 383 -3.62 18.87 3.27
C TRP A 383 -5.04 18.36 3.47
N SER A 384 -6.01 19.03 2.82
CA SER A 384 -7.39 18.57 2.78
C SER A 384 -7.55 17.26 2.00
N GLN A 385 -8.44 16.39 2.47
CA GLN A 385 -8.85 15.17 1.77
C GLN A 385 -10.21 15.33 1.08
N GLN A 386 -10.78 16.54 1.04
CA GLN A 386 -12.11 16.79 0.46
C GLN A 386 -12.17 16.64 -1.06
N TYR A 387 -11.04 16.81 -1.74
CA TYR A 387 -10.95 16.75 -3.19
C TYR A 387 -9.90 15.75 -3.65
N GLU A 388 -10.08 15.28 -4.88
CA GLU A 388 -9.10 14.48 -5.58
C GLU A 388 -9.06 14.80 -7.07
N TRP A 389 -7.90 14.60 -7.67
CA TRP A 389 -7.71 14.78 -9.12
C TRP A 389 -7.47 13.44 -9.81
N MET A 390 -8.07 13.26 -10.98
CA MET A 390 -7.90 12.07 -11.80
C MET A 390 -6.56 12.10 -12.53
N LEU A 391 -5.82 10.99 -12.44
CA LEU A 391 -4.59 10.80 -13.19
C LEU A 391 -4.86 10.85 -14.70
N GLY A 392 -3.99 11.53 -15.44
CA GLY A 392 -4.15 11.78 -16.88
C GLY A 392 -4.96 13.04 -17.14
N SER A 393 -6.29 12.98 -16.96
CA SER A 393 -7.20 14.09 -17.29
C SER A 393 -7.04 15.33 -16.40
N ARG A 394 -6.51 15.16 -15.18
CA ARG A 394 -6.41 16.20 -14.14
C ARG A 394 -7.77 16.80 -13.71
N GLU A 395 -8.87 16.14 -14.06
CA GLU A 395 -10.20 16.54 -13.62
C GLU A 395 -10.33 16.38 -12.09
N ASN A 396 -10.92 17.37 -11.44
CA ASN A 396 -11.12 17.39 -9.99
C ASN A 396 -12.51 16.88 -9.63
N PHE A 397 -12.59 16.10 -8.56
CA PHE A 397 -13.83 15.60 -7.98
C PHE A 397 -13.82 15.77 -6.47
N ASP A 398 -15.01 15.87 -5.89
CA ASP A 398 -15.17 15.67 -4.46
C ASP A 398 -14.81 14.22 -4.10
N THR A 399 -14.02 14.06 -3.05
CA THR A 399 -13.71 12.74 -2.49
C THR A 399 -14.95 12.20 -1.80
N VAL A 400 -15.31 10.96 -2.12
CA VAL A 400 -16.47 10.28 -1.55
C VAL A 400 -16.00 9.36 -0.42
N LYS A 401 -16.73 9.34 0.70
CA LYS A 401 -16.43 8.44 1.82
C LYS A 401 -16.38 6.98 1.36
N TYR A 402 -15.42 6.22 1.90
CA TYR A 402 -15.08 4.87 1.46
C TYR A 402 -14.79 4.76 -0.03
N ASN A 403 -14.34 5.86 -0.66
CA ASN A 403 -14.08 5.96 -2.10
C ASN A 403 -15.31 5.59 -2.97
N GLY A 404 -16.52 5.76 -2.45
CA GLY A 404 -17.77 5.39 -3.11
C GLY A 404 -18.27 3.97 -2.81
N TYR A 405 -17.57 3.20 -1.97
CA TYR A 405 -17.94 1.82 -1.64
C TYR A 405 -18.73 1.67 -0.34
N GLY A 406 -19.40 2.73 0.13
CA GLY A 406 -20.07 2.76 1.44
C GLY A 406 -21.04 1.60 1.66
N GLU A 407 -21.88 1.27 0.68
CA GLU A 407 -22.84 0.16 0.76
C GLU A 407 -22.20 -1.21 1.02
N TRP A 408 -20.92 -1.36 0.67
CA TRP A 408 -20.18 -2.62 0.76
C TRP A 408 -19.38 -2.77 2.06
N VAL A 409 -19.03 -1.64 2.71
CA VAL A 409 -18.04 -1.63 3.79
C VAL A 409 -18.46 -0.87 5.03
N ALA A 410 -19.50 -0.03 5.00
CA ALA A 410 -19.90 0.78 6.15
C ALA A 410 -20.15 -0.08 7.40
N ARG A 411 -20.84 -1.21 7.24
CA ARG A 411 -21.14 -2.18 8.31
C ARG A 411 -19.91 -2.78 8.98
N LEU A 412 -18.73 -2.74 8.36
CA LEU A 412 -17.48 -3.19 9.01
C LEU A 412 -17.02 -2.25 10.12
N TYR A 413 -17.50 -1.01 10.13
CA TYR A 413 -17.04 0.07 11.01
C TYR A 413 -18.18 0.68 11.84
N GLU A 414 -19.39 0.15 11.74
CA GLU A 414 -20.48 0.53 12.63
C GLU A 414 -20.20 -0.03 14.04
N PRO A 415 -20.46 0.74 15.12
CA PRO A 415 -20.39 0.22 16.47
C PRO A 415 -21.37 -0.96 16.61
N GLY A 416 -20.85 -2.13 16.96
CA GLY A 416 -21.63 -3.35 17.16
C GLY A 416 -22.42 -3.40 18.45
#